data_AF-A0AAW5Z9Q4-F1
#
_entry.id   AF-A0AAW5Z9Q4-F1
#
_cell.length_a   1.000
_cell.length_b   1.000
_cell.length_c   1.000
_cell.angle_alpha   90.00
_cell.angle_beta   90.00
_cell.angle_gamma   90.00
#
_symmetry.space_group_name_H-M   'P 1'
#
loop_
_entity.id
_entity.type
_entity.pdbx_description
1 polymer ?
#
loop_
_entity_poly.entity_id
_entity_poly.type
_entity_poly.pdbx_seq_one_letter_code
_entity_poly.pdbx_strand_id
1 'polypeptide(L)'
;MTYQAIFTGWDDLTIEDLLVAYRKAKADSFFENTFPVAIKFAEYEQELLENLQKLLDLLQSEDGFSSNKKLIGKFRLLPKKLTTKKKHESQNGHVHFSNPKRAADHLFNNFDLIPEFRIIGDFPVDSHIISALWINMVGHKFDASLDNC
;
A
#
# COMPACT_ATOMS: atom_id res chain seq x y z
N MET A 1 -2.03 32.86 3.22
CA MET A 1 -1.22 32.14 4.22
C MET A 1 -0.82 30.81 3.62
N THR A 2 0.47 30.47 3.63
CA THR A 2 0.97 29.17 3.18
C THR A 2 0.59 28.12 4.24
N TYR A 3 -0.07 27.04 3.82
CA TYR A 3 -0.42 25.92 4.72
C TYR A 3 0.83 25.36 5.41
N GLN A 4 0.75 25.09 6.71
CA GLN A 4 1.80 24.46 7.50
C GLN A 4 1.23 23.25 8.24
N ALA A 5 1.81 22.08 8.02
CA ALA A 5 1.44 20.85 8.69
C ALA A 5 2.13 20.79 10.06
N ILE A 6 1.44 21.20 11.13
CA ILE A 6 1.91 21.07 12.52
C ILE A 6 0.84 20.35 13.34
N PHE A 7 1.19 19.23 13.97
CA PHE A 7 0.28 18.54 14.88
C PHE A 7 0.29 19.20 16.26
N THR A 8 -0.84 19.79 16.66
CA THR A 8 -1.06 20.35 18.00
C THR A 8 -2.07 19.56 18.84
N GLY A 9 -2.85 18.68 18.22
CA GLY A 9 -3.80 17.78 18.85
C GLY A 9 -4.78 17.19 17.83
N TRP A 10 -5.59 16.21 18.23
CA TRP A 10 -6.64 15.67 17.37
C TRP A 10 -7.76 16.69 17.14
N ASP A 11 -8.16 17.42 18.19
CA ASP A 11 -9.20 18.46 18.14
C ASP A 11 -8.86 19.63 17.21
N ASP A 12 -7.56 19.93 17.05
CA ASP A 12 -7.08 21.03 16.21
C ASP A 12 -6.98 20.65 14.72
N LEU A 13 -7.16 19.38 14.37
CA LEU A 13 -7.13 18.95 12.97
C LEU A 13 -8.25 19.62 12.19
N THR A 14 -7.92 20.08 10.98
CA THR A 14 -8.90 20.67 10.08
C THR A 14 -9.15 19.83 8.84
N ILE A 15 -10.21 20.18 8.11
CA ILE A 15 -10.52 19.53 6.84
C ILE A 15 -9.42 19.81 5.79
N GLU A 16 -8.76 20.97 5.84
CA GLU A 16 -7.63 21.31 4.99
C GLU A 16 -6.45 20.36 5.19
N ASP A 17 -6.18 19.97 6.45
CA ASP A 17 -5.12 19.01 6.77
C ASP A 17 -5.40 17.65 6.10
N LEU A 18 -6.64 17.19 6.21
CA LEU A 18 -7.09 15.95 5.58
C LEU A 18 -7.07 16.02 4.05
N LEU A 19 -7.43 17.16 3.46
CA LEU A 19 -7.35 17.36 2.00
C LEU A 19 -5.91 17.28 1.49
N VAL A 20 -4.95 17.88 2.19
CA VAL A 20 -3.53 17.80 1.84
C VAL A 20 -3.02 16.37 2.02
N ALA A 21 -3.37 15.71 3.13
CA ALA A 21 -3.03 14.31 3.37
C ALA A 21 -3.61 13.37 2.31
N TYR A 22 -4.87 13.57 1.93
CA TYR A 22 -5.54 12.80 0.88
C TYR A 22 -4.86 12.95 -0.47
N ARG A 23 -4.47 14.17 -0.87
CA ARG A 23 -3.74 14.38 -2.13
C ARG A 23 -2.43 13.60 -2.17
N LYS A 24 -1.71 13.55 -1.04
CA LYS A 24 -0.50 12.74 -0.89
C LYS A 24 -0.79 11.25 -0.94
N ALA A 25 -1.78 10.78 -0.17
CA ALA A 25 -2.20 9.38 -0.16
C ALA A 25 -2.60 8.87 -1.55
N LYS A 26 -3.33 9.70 -2.33
CA LYS A 26 -3.69 9.41 -3.72
C LYS A 26 -2.47 9.33 -4.63
N ALA A 27 -1.55 10.29 -4.51
CA ALA A 27 -0.33 10.30 -5.31
C ALA A 27 0.53 9.05 -5.03
N ASP A 28 0.74 8.71 -3.75
CA ASP A 28 1.52 7.54 -3.35
C ASP A 28 0.87 6.24 -3.85
N SER A 29 -0.47 6.14 -3.73
CA SER A 29 -1.23 4.98 -4.18
C SER A 29 -1.37 4.86 -5.69
N PHE A 30 -1.22 5.96 -6.44
CA PHE A 30 -1.29 5.97 -7.90
C PHE A 30 -0.08 5.25 -8.53
N PHE A 31 1.09 5.34 -7.90
CA PHE A 31 2.30 4.66 -8.36
C PHE A 31 2.41 3.20 -7.89
N GLU A 32 1.46 2.73 -7.08
CA GLU A 32 1.40 1.35 -6.61
C GLU A 32 0.90 0.43 -7.72
N ASN A 33 1.80 -0.41 -8.26
CA ASN A 33 1.48 -1.30 -9.38
C ASN A 33 1.11 -2.72 -8.94
N THR A 34 1.18 -3.03 -7.64
CA THR A 34 1.01 -4.42 -7.19
C THR A 34 -0.46 -4.82 -7.04
N PHE A 35 -1.38 -3.87 -6.82
CA PHE A 35 -2.82 -4.13 -6.78
C PHE A 35 -3.63 -2.87 -7.10
N PRO A 36 -4.90 -2.97 -7.55
CA PRO A 36 -5.65 -1.84 -8.08
C PRO A 36 -6.24 -0.95 -6.97
N VAL A 37 -5.39 -0.31 -6.17
CA VAL A 37 -5.77 0.67 -5.14
C VAL A 37 -6.55 1.84 -5.74
N ALA A 38 -6.22 2.20 -6.99
CA ALA A 38 -6.84 3.31 -7.72
C ALA A 38 -8.38 3.23 -7.78
N ILE A 39 -8.95 2.01 -7.85
CA ILE A 39 -10.41 1.83 -7.86
C ILE A 39 -11.02 2.32 -6.55
N LYS A 40 -10.41 1.99 -5.41
CA LYS A 40 -10.90 2.42 -4.10
C LYS A 40 -10.86 3.94 -3.95
N PHE A 41 -9.82 4.59 -4.46
CA PHE A 41 -9.73 6.05 -4.46
C PHE A 41 -10.80 6.67 -5.36
N ALA A 42 -11.05 6.10 -6.54
CA ALA A 42 -12.11 6.58 -7.44
C ALA A 42 -13.51 6.45 -6.82
N GLU A 43 -13.77 5.36 -6.08
CA GLU A 43 -15.00 5.16 -5.31
C GLU A 43 -15.11 6.15 -4.13
N TYR A 44 -14.02 6.35 -3.40
CA TYR A 44 -13.95 7.30 -2.28
C TYR A 44 -14.18 8.75 -2.73
N GLU A 45 -13.72 9.09 -3.93
CA GLU A 45 -13.84 10.43 -4.53
C GLU A 45 -15.26 10.82 -4.90
N GLN A 46 -16.18 9.87 -5.05
CA GLN A 46 -17.58 10.17 -5.39
C GLN A 46 -18.21 11.12 -4.36
N GLU A 47 -17.88 10.94 -3.07
CA GLU A 47 -18.36 11.75 -1.95
C GLU A 47 -17.17 12.26 -1.11
N LEU A 48 -16.16 12.83 -1.77
CA LEU A 48 -14.86 13.14 -1.16
C LEU A 48 -14.97 13.95 0.14
N LEU A 49 -15.68 15.08 0.12
CA LEU A 49 -15.78 15.97 1.28
C LEU A 49 -16.54 15.31 2.44
N GLU A 50 -17.61 14.57 2.14
CA GLU A 50 -18.38 13.86 3.16
C GLU A 50 -17.53 12.76 3.83
N ASN A 51 -16.76 12.01 3.03
CA ASN A 51 -15.88 10.97 3.54
C ASN A 51 -14.74 11.54 4.39
N LEU A 52 -14.13 12.65 3.96
CA LEU A 52 -13.09 13.33 4.75
C LEU A 52 -13.67 13.93 6.04
N GLN A 53 -14.88 14.49 6.01
CA GLN A 53 -15.52 15.00 7.23
C GLN A 53 -15.80 13.86 8.23
N LYS A 54 -16.32 12.72 7.76
CA LYS A 54 -16.51 11.54 8.61
C LYS A 54 -15.20 11.05 9.23
N LEU A 55 -14.11 11.10 8.46
CA LEU A 55 -12.79 10.74 8.95
C LEU A 55 -12.30 11.75 10.00
N LEU A 56 -12.52 13.05 9.78
CA LEU A 56 -12.18 14.10 10.75
C LEU A 56 -12.91 13.89 12.08
N ASP A 57 -14.23 13.74 12.00
CA ASP A 57 -15.10 13.53 13.16
C ASP A 57 -14.68 12.27 13.94
N LEU A 58 -14.31 11.20 13.23
CA LEU A 58 -13.79 9.97 13.83
C LEU A 58 -12.48 10.22 14.59
N LEU A 59 -11.53 10.94 13.98
CA LEU A 59 -10.23 11.23 14.59
C LEU A 59 -10.36 12.14 15.82
N GLN A 60 -11.30 13.09 15.80
CA GLN A 60 -11.56 14.00 16.92
C GLN A 60 -12.35 13.31 18.05
N SER A 61 -13.34 12.47 17.73
CA SER A 61 -14.23 11.87 18.74
C SER A 61 -13.64 10.71 19.54
N GLU A 62 -12.64 10.01 19.02
CA GLU A 62 -12.00 8.85 19.69
C GLU A 62 -10.58 9.15 20.20
N ASP A 63 -10.17 10.41 20.34
CA ASP A 63 -8.76 10.80 20.61
C ASP A 63 -7.79 10.07 19.64
N GLY A 64 -8.17 9.99 18.37
CA GLY A 64 -7.46 9.28 17.31
C GLY A 64 -8.21 8.07 16.78
N PHE A 65 -7.48 6.99 16.49
CA PHE A 65 -8.00 5.86 15.71
C PHE A 65 -7.60 4.46 16.24
N SER A 66 -6.98 4.40 17.40
CA SER A 66 -6.35 3.17 17.93
C SER A 66 -7.35 2.04 18.20
N SER A 67 -8.56 2.37 18.63
CA SER A 67 -9.68 1.45 18.89
C SER A 67 -10.38 0.95 17.63
N ASN A 68 -10.21 1.65 16.50
CA ASN A 68 -11.06 1.47 15.36
C ASN A 68 -10.58 0.36 14.41
N LYS A 69 -11.15 -0.83 14.60
CA LYS A 69 -10.82 -2.03 13.79
C LYS A 69 -11.07 -1.86 12.29
N LYS A 70 -11.92 -0.91 11.86
CA LYS A 70 -12.20 -0.70 10.43
C LYS A 70 -10.98 -0.17 9.67
N LEU A 71 -10.06 0.51 10.37
CA LEU A 71 -8.86 1.12 9.80
C LEU A 71 -7.67 0.15 9.67
N ILE A 72 -7.76 -1.06 10.25
CA ILE A 72 -6.70 -2.08 10.12
C ILE A 72 -6.65 -2.64 8.70
N GLY A 73 -7.78 -2.65 7.99
CA GLY A 73 -7.88 -3.23 6.65
C GLY A 73 -7.78 -4.76 6.64
N LYS A 74 -7.35 -5.30 5.50
CA LYS A 74 -7.16 -6.74 5.27
C LYS A 74 -5.74 -6.99 4.78
N PHE A 75 -5.41 -8.24 4.50
CA PHE A 75 -4.20 -8.60 3.76
C PHE A 75 -4.56 -9.42 2.54
N ARG A 76 -3.65 -9.44 1.57
CA ARG A 76 -3.74 -10.23 0.34
C ARG A 76 -2.44 -10.99 0.12
N LEU A 77 -2.57 -12.14 -0.52
CA LEU A 77 -1.44 -12.96 -0.92
C LEU A 77 -1.22 -12.77 -2.43
N LEU A 78 -0.09 -12.20 -2.82
CA LEU A 78 0.25 -12.00 -4.23
C LEU A 78 1.41 -12.90 -4.66
N PRO A 79 1.40 -13.43 -5.90
CA PRO A 79 2.54 -14.15 -6.43
C PRO A 79 3.77 -13.23 -6.44
N LYS A 80 4.88 -13.73 -5.88
CA LYS A 80 6.15 -13.00 -5.82
C LYS A 80 7.14 -13.57 -6.82
N LYS A 81 7.25 -14.90 -6.88
CA LYS A 81 8.23 -15.60 -7.70
C LYS A 81 7.78 -17.04 -7.92
N LEU A 82 8.16 -17.62 -9.05
CA LEU A 82 8.10 -19.05 -9.29
C LEU A 82 9.52 -19.59 -9.34
N THR A 83 9.93 -20.32 -8.31
CA THR A 83 11.25 -20.94 -8.24
C THR A 83 11.17 -22.35 -8.82
N THR A 84 12.17 -22.74 -9.61
CA THR A 84 12.19 -24.04 -10.29
C THR A 84 13.31 -24.91 -9.72
N LYS A 85 13.01 -26.15 -9.34
CA LYS A 85 14.01 -27.15 -8.95
C LYS A 85 13.99 -28.28 -9.97
N LYS A 86 15.15 -28.68 -10.51
CA LYS A 86 15.22 -29.79 -11.47
C LYS A 86 14.78 -31.09 -10.78
N LYS A 87 13.91 -31.87 -11.42
CA LYS A 87 13.47 -33.19 -10.93
C LYS A 87 14.58 -34.25 -11.03
N HIS A 88 15.44 -34.13 -12.03
CA HIS A 88 16.56 -35.04 -12.28
C HIS A 88 17.85 -34.24 -12.51
N GLU A 89 18.99 -34.82 -12.12
CA GLU A 89 20.32 -34.32 -12.49
C GLU A 89 20.60 -34.63 -13.97
N SER A 90 19.95 -33.91 -14.89
CA SER A 90 20.23 -34.03 -16.34
C SER A 90 21.30 -33.05 -16.79
N GLN A 91 22.15 -33.53 -17.70
CA GLN A 91 23.33 -32.88 -18.24
C GLN A 91 23.04 -31.50 -18.85
N ASN A 92 24.02 -30.61 -18.70
CA ASN A 92 24.01 -29.20 -19.03
C ASN A 92 23.54 -28.89 -20.46
N GLY A 93 22.29 -28.49 -20.63
CA GLY A 93 21.79 -27.85 -21.83
C GLY A 93 20.72 -26.81 -21.48
N HIS A 94 20.98 -25.54 -21.78
CA HIS A 94 19.94 -24.51 -21.74
C HIS A 94 19.09 -24.64 -23.00
N VAL A 95 17.85 -25.12 -22.85
CA VAL A 95 16.91 -25.27 -23.97
C VAL A 95 15.93 -24.10 -23.97
N HIS A 96 15.91 -23.36 -25.07
CA HIS A 96 14.92 -22.30 -25.33
C HIS A 96 13.95 -22.77 -26.41
N PHE A 97 12.65 -22.66 -26.14
CA PHE A 97 11.60 -22.98 -27.11
C PHE A 97 10.94 -21.70 -27.60
N SER A 98 10.87 -21.52 -28.92
CA SER A 98 10.14 -20.40 -29.53
C SER A 98 8.62 -20.54 -29.37
N ASN A 99 8.11 -21.75 -29.11
CA ASN A 99 6.69 -22.03 -28.87
C ASN A 99 6.40 -21.98 -27.35
N PRO A 100 5.57 -21.04 -26.87
CA PRO A 100 5.26 -20.89 -25.44
C PRO A 100 4.65 -22.13 -24.80
N LYS A 101 3.78 -22.85 -25.53
CA LYS A 101 3.16 -24.09 -25.03
C LYS A 101 4.22 -25.16 -24.78
N ARG A 102 5.14 -25.35 -25.73
CA ARG A 102 6.26 -26.29 -25.56
C ARG A 102 7.17 -25.89 -24.41
N ALA A 103 7.41 -24.59 -24.22
CA ALA A 103 8.20 -24.10 -23.10
C ALA A 103 7.55 -24.44 -21.75
N ALA A 104 6.22 -24.24 -21.64
CA ALA A 104 5.45 -24.60 -20.45
C ALA A 104 5.43 -26.11 -20.21
N ASP A 105 5.15 -26.91 -21.24
CA ASP A 105 5.15 -28.38 -21.15
C ASP A 105 6.52 -28.90 -20.68
N HIS A 106 7.61 -28.37 -21.25
CA HIS A 106 8.96 -28.70 -20.81
C HIS A 106 9.21 -28.29 -19.35
N LEU A 107 8.74 -27.12 -18.94
CA LEU A 107 8.87 -26.63 -17.56
C LEU A 107 8.17 -27.56 -16.57
N PHE A 108 6.89 -27.92 -16.81
CA PHE A 108 6.11 -28.78 -15.92
C PHE A 108 6.64 -30.22 -15.85
N ASN A 109 7.14 -30.75 -16.97
CA ASN A 109 7.64 -32.12 -17.03
C ASN A 109 9.00 -32.27 -16.33
N ASN A 110 9.91 -31.29 -16.45
CA ASN A 110 11.30 -31.44 -16.02
C ASN A 110 11.64 -30.74 -14.69
N PHE A 111 10.80 -29.83 -14.22
CA PHE A 111 11.04 -29.06 -12.99
C PHE A 111 9.89 -29.19 -12.00
N ASP A 112 10.24 -29.22 -10.71
CA ASP A 112 9.34 -28.93 -9.61
C ASP A 112 9.19 -27.42 -9.48
N LEU A 113 7.94 -26.97 -9.48
CA LEU A 113 7.59 -25.56 -9.40
C LEU A 113 7.23 -25.21 -7.96
N ILE A 114 8.01 -24.32 -7.37
CA ILE A 114 7.84 -23.85 -6.00
C ILE A 114 7.36 -22.40 -6.07
N PRO A 115 6.06 -22.15 -5.90
CA PRO A 115 5.54 -20.80 -5.89
C PRO A 115 5.89 -20.11 -4.56
N GLU A 116 6.40 -18.89 -4.65
CA GLU A 116 6.62 -18.00 -3.52
C GLU A 116 5.61 -16.87 -3.59
N PHE A 117 5.03 -16.53 -2.44
CA PHE A 117 4.03 -15.49 -2.31
C PHE A 117 4.51 -14.39 -1.36
N ARG A 118 3.96 -13.18 -1.54
CA ARG A 118 4.15 -12.04 -0.65
C ARG A 118 2.81 -11.65 -0.04
N ILE A 119 2.81 -11.40 1.26
CA ILE A 119 1.67 -10.80 1.96
C ILE A 119 1.76 -9.28 1.77
N ILE A 120 0.67 -8.67 1.31
CA ILE A 120 0.54 -7.22 1.13
C ILE A 120 -0.67 -6.75 1.91
N GLY A 121 -0.54 -5.60 2.56
CA GLY A 121 -1.63 -4.94 3.25
C GLY A 121 -2.64 -4.36 2.26
N ASP A 122 -3.92 -4.65 2.49
CA ASP A 122 -5.05 -4.12 1.75
C ASP A 122 -5.83 -3.18 2.65
N PHE A 123 -5.33 -1.95 2.77
CA PHE A 123 -5.87 -0.94 3.66
C PHE A 123 -7.03 -0.16 3.01
N PRO A 124 -7.96 0.39 3.82
CA PRO A 124 -8.95 1.34 3.32
C PRO A 124 -8.29 2.69 3.01
N VAL A 125 -8.97 3.52 2.22
CA VAL A 125 -8.47 4.85 1.82
C VAL A 125 -8.20 5.73 3.03
N ASP A 126 -9.08 5.69 4.04
CA ASP A 126 -8.89 6.42 5.31
C ASP A 126 -7.55 6.13 5.98
N SER A 127 -7.10 4.88 5.98
CA SER A 127 -5.80 4.52 6.58
C SER A 127 -4.62 5.04 5.77
N HIS A 128 -4.74 5.10 4.44
CA HIS A 128 -3.74 5.77 3.61
C HIS A 128 -3.70 7.27 3.88
N ILE A 129 -4.85 7.92 4.08
CA ILE A 129 -4.95 9.34 4.44
C ILE A 129 -4.31 9.59 5.81
N ILE A 130 -4.64 8.79 6.83
CA ILE A 130 -4.05 8.89 8.17
C ILE A 130 -2.53 8.71 8.11
N SER A 131 -2.04 7.75 7.33
CA SER A 131 -0.60 7.54 7.14
C SER A 131 0.07 8.77 6.52
N ALA A 132 -0.52 9.34 5.47
CA ALA A 132 -0.02 10.55 4.84
C ALA A 132 -0.06 11.77 5.77
N LEU A 133 -1.13 11.90 6.58
CA LEU A 133 -1.27 12.94 7.59
C LEU A 133 -0.15 12.85 8.63
N TRP A 134 0.12 11.66 9.15
CA TRP A 134 1.19 11.42 10.11
C TRP A 134 2.56 11.79 9.54
N ILE A 135 2.86 11.40 8.29
CA ILE A 135 4.12 11.76 7.63
C ILE A 135 4.24 13.28 7.49
N ASN A 136 3.18 13.97 7.07
CA ASN A 136 3.20 15.42 6.89
C ASN A 136 3.40 16.17 8.20
N MET A 137 2.77 15.70 9.27
CA MET A 137 2.69 16.43 10.55
C MET A 137 3.84 16.09 11.52
N VAL A 138 4.30 14.84 11.52
CA VAL A 138 5.24 14.32 12.52
C VAL A 138 6.48 13.70 11.88
N GLY A 139 6.39 13.21 10.64
CA GLY A 139 7.50 12.52 9.95
C GLY A 139 8.82 13.30 9.96
N HIS A 140 8.78 14.60 9.72
CA HIS A 140 9.96 15.47 9.72
C HIS A 140 10.76 15.44 11.04
N LYS A 141 10.12 15.17 12.18
CA LYS A 141 10.81 15.07 13.48
C LYS A 141 11.70 13.83 13.56
N PHE A 142 11.28 12.74 12.92
CA PHE A 142 12.06 11.52 12.83
C PHE A 142 13.19 11.67 11.81
N ASP A 143 12.92 12.27 10.65
CA ASP A 143 13.95 12.53 9.64
C ASP A 143 15.08 13.41 10.19
N ALA A 144 14.75 14.47 10.93
CA ALA A 144 15.73 15.34 11.58
C ALA A 144 16.63 14.61 12.61
N SER A 145 16.17 13.47 13.14
CA SER A 145 16.98 12.66 14.07
C SER A 145 18.01 11.79 13.34
N LEU A 146 17.82 11.55 12.03
CA LEU A 146 18.74 10.77 11.19
C LEU A 146 19.88 11.62 10.61
N ASP A 147 19.69 12.94 10.50
CA ASP A 147 20.72 13.87 9.99
C ASP A 147 21.95 14.02 10.92
N ASN A 148 21.82 13.59 12.19
CA ASN A 148 22.90 13.61 13.17
C ASN A 148 23.68 12.27 13.25
N CYS A 149 23.50 11.36 12.29
CA CYS A 149 24.22 10.08 12.19
C CYS A 149 25.34 10.10 11.15
#